data_AF-A0A382K4I4-F1
#
_entry.id   AF-A0A382K4I4-F1
#
_cell.length_a   1.000
_cell.length_b   1.000
_cell.length_c   1.000
_cell.angle_alpha   90.00
_cell.angle_beta   90.00
_cell.angle_gamma   90.00
#
_symmetry.space_group_name_H-M   'P 1'
#
loop_
_entity.id
_entity.type
_entity.pdbx_description
1 polymer ?
#
loop_
_entity_poly.entity_id
_entity_poly.type
_entity_poly.pdbx_seq_one_letter_code
_entity_poly.pdbx_strand_id
1 'polypeptide(L)'
;MSLEIFYRDYKPQKTLRILVYPNITYAKDLEKDSYIQVIYSMITELNKIRNDLFFYLIMPKHMMMFSEIENTHQFIIRFPSYPQNMRMHFNVKDFNIIRHRKWDFDLIFSHLPEHTLNIKNVLYNTSSHNPPIVGYCHWFDIKDVIVSSMHALNYNLIGILEMKRCYLNTQAQK
;
A
#
# COMPACT_ATOMS: atom_id res chain seq x y z
N MET A 1 11.95 36.47 0.40
CA MET A 1 10.61 36.43 -0.24
C MET A 1 9.60 36.34 0.90
N SER A 2 8.73 37.34 1.08
CA SER A 2 7.77 37.33 2.20
C SER A 2 6.67 36.30 1.96
N LEU A 3 6.16 35.67 3.03
CA LEU A 3 5.03 34.73 2.98
C LEU A 3 3.81 35.35 2.25
N GLU A 4 3.63 36.66 2.38
CA GLU A 4 2.58 37.43 1.73
C GLU A 4 2.64 37.39 0.20
N ILE A 5 3.85 37.35 -0.39
CA ILE A 5 4.04 37.26 -1.85
C ILE A 5 3.77 35.82 -2.31
N PHE A 6 4.17 34.81 -1.53
CA PHE A 6 3.92 33.41 -1.85
C PHE A 6 2.41 33.09 -1.89
N TYR A 7 1.63 33.56 -0.91
CA TYR A 7 0.19 33.29 -0.85
C TYR A 7 -0.65 34.07 -1.87
N ARG A 8 -0.17 35.21 -2.38
CA ARG A 8 -0.90 36.01 -3.38
C ARG A 8 -1.01 35.33 -4.74
N ASP A 9 0.02 34.56 -5.13
CA ASP A 9 0.08 33.85 -6.41
C ASP A 9 -0.17 32.33 -6.27
N TYR A 10 -0.34 31.83 -5.04
CA TYR A 10 -0.59 30.41 -4.78
C TYR A 10 -2.00 30.00 -5.21
N LYS A 11 -2.09 29.21 -6.29
CA LYS A 11 -3.32 28.50 -6.66
C LYS A 11 -3.35 27.14 -5.96
N PRO A 12 -4.27 26.88 -5.02
CA PRO A 12 -4.37 25.58 -4.37
C PRO A 12 -4.75 24.52 -5.42
N GLN A 13 -3.95 23.46 -5.49
CA GLN A 13 -4.22 22.29 -6.31
C GLN A 13 -4.80 21.18 -5.44
N LYS A 14 -5.79 20.44 -5.94
CA LYS A 14 -6.28 19.24 -5.25
C LYS A 14 -5.17 18.19 -5.27
N THR A 15 -4.74 17.77 -4.09
CA THR A 15 -3.75 16.70 -3.91
C THR A 15 -4.46 15.41 -3.53
N LEU A 16 -3.94 14.27 -3.97
CA LEU A 16 -4.46 12.95 -3.61
C LEU A 16 -3.45 12.23 -2.70
N ARG A 17 -3.89 11.86 -1.49
CA ARG A 17 -3.10 11.07 -0.54
C ARG A 17 -3.40 9.59 -0.71
N ILE A 18 -2.38 8.82 -1.07
CA ILE A 18 -2.49 7.39 -1.37
C ILE A 18 -1.78 6.60 -0.28
N LEU A 19 -2.53 5.81 0.50
CA LEU A 19 -1.94 4.81 1.39
C LEU A 19 -1.60 3.56 0.59
N VAL A 20 -0.32 3.17 0.59
CA VAL A 20 0.14 1.97 -0.11
C VAL A 20 0.40 0.85 0.90
N TYR A 21 -0.39 -0.22 0.81
CA TYR A 21 -0.26 -1.40 1.67
C TYR A 21 0.55 -2.49 0.96
N PRO A 22 1.65 -2.98 1.57
CA PRO A 22 2.64 -3.79 0.87
C PRO A 22 2.29 -5.27 0.77
N ASN A 23 2.99 -5.96 -0.14
CA ASN A 23 3.15 -7.42 -0.13
C ASN A 23 4.66 -7.73 -0.06
N ILE A 24 5.20 -7.86 1.15
CA ILE A 24 6.64 -8.13 1.35
C ILE A 24 6.87 -9.63 1.33
N THR A 25 7.65 -10.08 0.37
CA THR A 25 7.94 -11.50 0.14
C THR A 25 9.42 -11.84 0.39
N TYR A 26 10.30 -10.85 0.28
CA TYR A 26 11.75 -11.02 0.41
C TYR A 26 12.35 -10.09 1.47
N ALA A 27 12.01 -10.37 2.73
CA ALA A 27 12.47 -9.55 3.88
C ALA A 27 14.00 -9.55 4.08
N LYS A 28 14.73 -10.52 3.53
CA LYS A 28 16.20 -10.62 3.64
C LYS A 28 16.90 -9.44 2.95
N ASP A 29 16.38 -9.03 1.81
CA ASP A 29 16.93 -7.94 1.00
C ASP A 29 15.78 -7.23 0.27
N LEU A 30 15.27 -6.18 0.92
CA LEU A 30 14.10 -5.45 0.43
C LEU A 30 14.33 -4.76 -0.91
N GLU A 31 15.56 -4.41 -1.27
CA GLU A 31 15.83 -3.75 -2.56
C GLU A 31 15.58 -4.69 -3.75
N LYS A 32 15.62 -6.00 -3.49
CA LYS A 32 15.27 -7.05 -4.46
C LYS A 32 13.83 -7.53 -4.33
N ASP A 33 13.07 -7.02 -3.37
CA ASP A 33 11.67 -7.38 -3.25
C ASP A 33 10.87 -6.78 -4.41
N SER A 34 10.07 -7.63 -5.07
CA SER A 34 9.31 -7.24 -6.26
C SER A 34 8.31 -6.10 -5.99
N TYR A 35 7.71 -6.03 -4.81
CA TYR A 35 6.81 -4.93 -4.46
C TYR A 35 7.59 -3.60 -4.38
N ILE A 36 8.78 -3.62 -3.77
CA ILE A 36 9.61 -2.41 -3.64
C ILE A 36 10.00 -1.87 -5.02
N GLN A 37 10.48 -2.74 -5.90
CA GLN A 37 10.91 -2.36 -7.26
C GLN A 37 9.75 -1.78 -8.08
N VAL A 38 8.57 -2.41 -8.00
CA VAL A 38 7.37 -1.96 -8.71
C VAL A 38 6.89 -0.60 -8.18
N ILE A 39 6.79 -0.44 -6.85
CA ILE A 39 6.33 0.83 -6.26
C ILE A 39 7.29 1.97 -6.55
N TYR A 40 8.60 1.75 -6.44
CA TYR A 40 9.59 2.76 -6.76
C TYR A 40 9.50 3.22 -8.22
N SER A 41 9.41 2.26 -9.16
CA SER A 41 9.27 2.56 -10.59
C SER A 41 7.95 3.31 -10.86
N MET A 42 6.84 2.84 -10.27
CA MET A 42 5.53 3.46 -10.44
C MET A 42 5.51 4.92 -9.96
N ILE A 43 6.04 5.20 -8.76
CA ILE A 43 6.08 6.57 -8.22
C ILE A 43 6.96 7.45 -9.10
N THR A 44 8.15 6.97 -9.47
CA THR A 44 9.09 7.71 -10.32
C THR A 44 8.48 8.08 -11.67
N GLU A 45 7.81 7.14 -12.34
CA GLU A 45 7.17 7.40 -13.64
C GLU A 45 5.91 8.28 -13.50
N LEU A 46 5.10 8.09 -12.46
CA LEU A 46 3.93 8.95 -12.22
C LEU A 46 4.34 10.39 -11.93
N ASN A 47 5.43 10.60 -11.19
CA ASN A 47 5.92 11.94 -10.87
C ASN A 47 6.39 12.73 -12.11
N LYS A 48 6.74 12.06 -13.21
CA LYS A 48 7.07 12.72 -14.49
C LYS A 48 5.85 13.33 -15.18
N ILE A 49 4.66 12.79 -14.93
CA ILE A 49 3.42 13.21 -15.61
C ILE A 49 2.48 14.02 -14.71
N ARG A 50 2.62 13.91 -13.38
CA ARG A 50 1.79 14.64 -12.41
C ARG A 50 2.51 14.83 -11.08
N ASN A 51 2.17 15.90 -10.36
CA ASN A 51 2.81 16.33 -9.12
C ASN A 51 1.84 16.49 -7.93
N ASP A 52 0.61 16.01 -8.08
CA ASP A 52 -0.47 16.13 -7.09
C ASP A 52 -0.69 14.86 -6.25
N LEU A 53 0.08 13.81 -6.48
CA LEU A 53 0.01 12.57 -5.72
C LEU A 53 0.97 12.60 -4.53
N PHE A 54 0.52 12.12 -3.38
CA PHE A 54 1.35 11.92 -2.18
C PHE A 54 1.22 10.48 -1.72
N PHE A 55 2.34 9.77 -1.64
CA PHE A 55 2.37 8.34 -1.35
C PHE A 55 2.78 8.09 0.11
N TYR A 56 1.97 7.30 0.81
CA TYR A 56 2.21 6.90 2.19
C TYR A 56 2.47 5.40 2.21
N LEU A 57 3.74 5.03 2.25
CA LEU A 57 4.21 3.66 2.09
C LEU A 57 4.31 2.99 3.44
N ILE A 58 3.64 1.85 3.61
CA ILE A 58 3.86 1.00 4.79
C ILE A 58 5.02 0.07 4.50
N MET A 59 6.07 0.08 5.33
CA MET A 59 7.32 -0.63 5.09
C MET A 59 7.88 -1.32 6.35
N PRO A 60 8.60 -2.46 6.23
CA PRO A 60 9.20 -3.13 7.38
C PRO A 60 10.43 -2.44 7.95
N LYS A 61 11.14 -1.67 7.13
CA LYS A 61 12.27 -0.83 7.53
C LYS A 61 12.29 0.42 6.66
N HIS A 62 12.91 1.47 7.17
CA HIS A 62 13.13 2.70 6.41
C HIS A 62 14.09 2.43 5.23
N MET A 63 13.77 2.94 4.05
CA MET A 63 14.57 2.79 2.84
C MET A 63 14.92 4.15 2.26
N MET A 64 16.22 4.41 2.06
CA MET A 64 16.72 5.73 1.65
C MET A 64 16.19 6.17 0.29
N MET A 65 16.07 5.23 -0.67
CA MET A 65 15.59 5.50 -2.02
C MET A 65 14.21 6.16 -2.09
N PHE A 66 13.34 5.93 -1.10
CA PHE A 66 12.04 6.62 -1.04
C PHE A 66 12.17 7.99 -0.38
N SER A 67 13.06 8.16 0.59
CA SER A 67 13.27 9.45 1.27
C SER A 67 13.83 10.54 0.35
N GLU A 68 14.44 10.15 -0.77
CA GLU A 68 14.87 11.06 -1.83
C GLU A 68 13.70 11.55 -2.71
N ILE A 69 12.51 10.97 -2.56
CA ILE A 69 11.31 11.34 -3.30
C ILE A 69 10.40 12.20 -2.40
N GLU A 70 10.33 13.49 -2.72
CA GLU A 70 9.66 14.52 -1.90
C GLU A 70 8.20 14.21 -1.54
N ASN A 71 7.45 13.59 -2.47
CA ASN A 71 6.03 13.29 -2.27
C ASN A 71 5.79 11.91 -1.63
N THR A 72 6.75 11.38 -0.88
CA THR A 72 6.61 10.09 -0.20
C THR A 72 6.80 10.19 1.31
N HIS A 73 6.07 9.35 2.04
CA HIS A 73 6.20 9.19 3.49
C HIS A 73 6.22 7.71 3.83
N GLN A 74 7.09 7.29 4.76
CA GLN A 74 7.25 5.88 5.14
C GLN A 74 6.71 5.63 6.55
N PHE A 75 5.69 4.79 6.66
CA PHE A 75 5.23 4.21 7.92
C PHE A 75 5.94 2.89 8.19
N ILE A 76 6.61 2.78 9.33
CA ILE A 76 7.38 1.58 9.65
C ILE A 76 6.53 0.60 10.47
N ILE A 77 6.24 -0.57 9.90
CA ILE A 77 5.47 -1.66 10.52
C ILE A 77 6.19 -2.98 10.29
N ARG A 78 6.42 -3.76 11.35
CA ARG A 78 7.11 -5.05 11.23
C ARG A 78 6.19 -6.11 10.64
N PHE A 79 6.68 -6.80 9.61
CA PHE A 79 6.02 -7.96 9.00
C PHE A 79 6.80 -9.25 9.25
N PRO A 80 6.15 -10.41 9.32
CA PRO A 80 6.84 -11.69 9.31
C PRO A 80 7.66 -11.88 8.01
N SER A 81 8.84 -12.50 8.13
CA SER A 81 9.75 -12.68 6.99
C SER A 81 9.33 -13.75 5.99
N TYR A 82 8.52 -14.72 6.41
CA TYR A 82 8.05 -15.81 5.54
C TYR A 82 6.74 -15.40 4.84
N PRO A 83 6.64 -15.49 3.49
CA PRO A 83 5.51 -14.95 2.75
C PRO A 83 4.14 -15.48 3.20
N GLN A 84 4.00 -16.77 3.52
CA GLN A 84 2.72 -17.30 4.00
C GLN A 84 2.35 -16.78 5.39
N ASN A 85 3.35 -16.59 6.28
CA ASN A 85 3.11 -15.98 7.57
C ASN A 85 2.72 -14.51 7.39
N MET A 86 3.36 -13.81 6.45
CA MET A 86 3.05 -12.42 6.12
C MET A 86 1.60 -12.26 5.65
N ARG A 87 1.13 -13.13 4.75
CA ARG A 87 -0.25 -13.16 4.22
C ARG A 87 -1.33 -13.37 5.28
N MET A 88 -0.99 -14.06 6.36
CA MET A 88 -1.93 -14.42 7.44
C MET A 88 -1.80 -13.51 8.67
N HIS A 89 -0.73 -12.71 8.75
CA HIS A 89 -0.43 -11.90 9.93
C HIS A 89 -0.98 -10.49 9.80
N PHE A 90 -2.07 -10.24 10.52
CA PHE A 90 -2.60 -8.88 10.69
C PHE A 90 -2.60 -8.47 12.17
N ASN A 91 -1.86 -7.41 12.50
CA ASN A 91 -1.80 -6.87 13.86
C ASN A 91 -2.38 -5.45 13.90
N VAL A 92 -3.55 -5.31 14.51
CA VAL A 92 -4.27 -4.03 14.63
C VAL A 92 -3.43 -2.97 15.38
N LYS A 93 -2.56 -3.38 16.32
CA LYS A 93 -1.75 -2.41 17.10
C LYS A 93 -0.81 -1.59 16.21
N ASP A 94 -0.35 -2.17 15.11
CA ASP A 94 0.56 -1.49 14.18
C ASP A 94 -0.16 -0.40 13.37
N PHE A 95 -1.50 -0.44 13.29
CA PHE A 95 -2.28 0.60 12.60
C PHE A 95 -2.46 1.88 13.42
N ASN A 96 -2.01 1.91 14.67
CA ASN A 96 -2.11 3.12 15.51
C ASN A 96 -1.41 4.34 14.88
N ILE A 97 -0.32 4.13 14.14
CA ILE A 97 0.42 5.20 13.45
C ILE A 97 -0.30 5.73 12.20
N ILE A 98 -1.14 4.90 11.57
CA ILE A 98 -1.85 5.21 10.32
C ILE A 98 -3.26 5.77 10.59
N ARG A 99 -3.97 5.26 11.60
CA ARG A 99 -5.38 5.61 11.88
C ARG A 99 -5.59 7.03 12.44
N HIS A 100 -4.51 7.79 12.68
CA HIS A 100 -4.62 9.14 13.19
C HIS A 100 -5.31 10.04 12.15
N ARG A 101 -6.31 10.84 12.56
CA ARG A 101 -7.07 11.79 11.70
C ARG A 101 -6.20 12.83 10.97
N LYS A 102 -4.89 12.83 11.18
CA LYS A 102 -3.95 13.72 10.49
C LYS A 102 -3.73 13.26 9.05
N TRP A 103 -3.82 11.96 8.81
CA TRP A 103 -3.35 11.37 7.56
C TRP A 103 -4.40 11.35 6.46
N ASP A 104 -5.69 11.21 6.80
CA ASP A 104 -6.86 11.22 5.91
C ASP A 104 -6.53 10.93 4.44
N PHE A 105 -6.53 9.65 4.08
CA PHE A 105 -6.19 9.17 2.75
C PHE A 105 -7.39 9.29 1.80
N ASP A 106 -7.12 9.62 0.55
CA ASP A 106 -8.16 9.68 -0.48
C ASP A 106 -8.30 8.34 -1.22
N LEU A 107 -7.27 7.51 -1.16
CA LEU A 107 -7.20 6.21 -1.84
C LEU A 107 -6.32 5.25 -1.03
N ILE A 108 -6.71 3.98 -0.97
CA ILE A 108 -5.83 2.89 -0.54
C ILE A 108 -5.45 2.07 -1.76
N PHE A 109 -4.14 1.90 -1.97
CA PHE A 109 -3.61 0.97 -2.95
C PHE A 109 -3.05 -0.26 -2.24
N SER A 110 -3.79 -1.37 -2.28
CA SER A 110 -3.47 -2.58 -1.53
C SER A 110 -2.82 -3.63 -2.41
N HIS A 111 -1.63 -4.10 -2.03
CA HIS A 111 -0.93 -5.18 -2.72
C HIS A 111 -1.19 -6.57 -2.12
N LEU A 112 -2.02 -6.64 -1.07
CA LEU A 112 -2.27 -7.86 -0.32
C LEU A 112 -3.77 -8.00 -0.01
N PRO A 113 -4.54 -8.66 -0.89
CA PRO A 113 -5.97 -8.83 -0.69
C PRO A 113 -6.35 -9.42 0.68
N GLU A 114 -5.60 -10.40 1.18
CA GLU A 114 -5.81 -11.13 2.43
C GLU A 114 -5.98 -10.21 3.65
N HIS A 115 -5.34 -9.04 3.64
CA HIS A 115 -5.43 -8.06 4.72
C HIS A 115 -6.43 -6.94 4.44
N THR A 116 -6.96 -6.83 3.22
CA THR A 116 -7.70 -5.66 2.76
C THR A 116 -9.00 -5.44 3.54
N LEU A 117 -9.75 -6.52 3.85
CA LEU A 117 -10.91 -6.39 4.72
C LEU A 117 -10.53 -5.86 6.10
N ASN A 118 -9.44 -6.38 6.69
CA ASN A 118 -8.99 -5.97 8.02
C ASN A 118 -8.59 -4.49 8.04
N ILE A 119 -7.88 -4.02 7.01
CA ILE A 119 -7.52 -2.60 6.83
C ILE A 119 -8.76 -1.73 6.81
N LYS A 120 -9.74 -2.07 5.96
CA LYS A 120 -10.98 -1.31 5.82
C LYS A 120 -11.77 -1.28 7.12
N ASN A 121 -11.89 -2.42 7.79
CA ASN A 121 -12.61 -2.55 9.05
C ASN A 121 -11.98 -1.68 10.15
N VAL A 122 -10.65 -1.74 10.31
CA VAL A 122 -9.92 -0.93 11.30
C VAL A 122 -10.07 0.56 11.01
N LEU A 123 -9.85 1.01 9.77
CA LEU A 123 -9.95 2.43 9.42
C LEU A 123 -11.39 2.95 9.62
N TYR A 124 -12.38 2.22 9.12
CA TYR A 124 -13.78 2.64 9.22
C TYR A 124 -14.27 2.70 10.67
N ASN A 125 -14.06 1.62 11.44
CA ASN A 125 -14.63 1.54 12.79
C ASN A 125 -13.87 2.38 13.82
N THR A 126 -12.63 2.80 13.53
CA THR A 126 -11.85 3.63 14.48
C THR A 126 -11.86 5.12 14.16
N SER A 127 -12.03 5.51 12.89
CA SER A 127 -12.00 6.93 12.50
C SER A 127 -13.10 7.35 11.53
N SER A 128 -14.04 6.46 11.19
CA SER A 128 -15.05 6.65 10.12
C SER A 128 -14.45 6.90 8.74
N HIS A 129 -13.15 6.65 8.58
CA HIS A 129 -12.43 6.89 7.35
C HIS A 129 -12.65 5.73 6.38
N ASN A 130 -13.20 6.02 5.19
CA ASN A 130 -13.64 5.01 4.22
C ASN A 130 -13.17 5.31 2.79
N PRO A 131 -11.86 5.41 2.53
CA PRO A 131 -11.36 5.64 1.19
C PRO A 131 -11.68 4.45 0.27
N PRO A 132 -11.91 4.67 -1.04
CA PRO A 132 -11.94 3.60 -2.01
C PRO A 132 -10.62 2.83 -1.99
N ILE A 133 -10.70 1.51 -2.24
CA ILE A 133 -9.53 0.64 -2.29
C ILE A 133 -9.36 0.13 -3.73
N VAL A 134 -8.16 0.29 -4.28
CA VAL A 134 -7.72 -0.36 -5.51
C VAL A 134 -6.65 -1.38 -5.15
N GLY A 135 -6.65 -2.52 -5.81
CA GLY A 135 -5.77 -3.64 -5.49
C GLY A 135 -4.81 -4.03 -6.60
N TYR A 136 -3.69 -4.60 -6.22
CA TYR A 136 -2.82 -5.38 -7.10
C TYR A 136 -2.44 -6.69 -6.39
N CYS A 137 -2.99 -7.81 -6.84
CA CYS A 137 -2.69 -9.11 -6.27
C CYS A 137 -1.46 -9.72 -6.96
N HIS A 138 -0.37 -9.85 -6.20
CA HIS A 138 0.86 -10.50 -6.67
C HIS A 138 0.71 -12.01 -6.74
N TRP A 139 0.02 -12.61 -5.78
CA TRP A 139 -0.17 -14.05 -5.64
C TRP A 139 -1.63 -14.37 -5.35
N PHE A 140 -2.25 -15.10 -6.27
CA PHE A 140 -3.65 -15.49 -6.17
C PHE A 140 -3.77 -17.01 -6.12
N ASP A 141 -4.34 -17.54 -5.03
CA ASP A 141 -4.38 -18.97 -4.73
C ASP A 141 -5.50 -19.71 -5.53
N ILE A 142 -5.46 -19.65 -6.86
CA ILE A 142 -6.34 -20.47 -7.71
C ILE A 142 -5.73 -21.87 -7.85
N LYS A 143 -6.59 -22.87 -8.04
CA LYS A 143 -6.22 -24.21 -8.49
C LYS A 143 -5.25 -24.12 -9.68
N ASP A 144 -4.20 -24.94 -9.66
CA ASP A 144 -3.11 -25.00 -10.65
C ASP A 144 -2.06 -23.87 -10.56
N VAL A 145 -2.25 -22.90 -9.67
CA VAL A 145 -1.31 -21.78 -9.44
C VAL A 145 -0.78 -21.73 -8.00
N ILE A 146 -1.50 -22.40 -7.10
CA ILE A 146 -1.18 -22.51 -5.70
C ILE A 146 0.17 -23.21 -5.46
N VAL A 147 1.04 -22.56 -4.68
CA VAL A 147 2.38 -23.09 -4.36
C VAL A 147 2.37 -23.93 -3.07
N SER A 148 1.41 -23.70 -2.17
CA SER A 148 1.31 -24.38 -0.87
C SER A 148 0.14 -25.36 -0.82
N SER A 149 0.25 -26.43 -0.02
CA SER A 149 -0.84 -27.40 0.17
C SER A 149 -2.07 -26.79 0.85
N MET A 150 -1.86 -25.84 1.77
CA MET A 150 -2.90 -25.01 2.37
C MET A 150 -2.92 -23.64 1.68
N HIS A 151 -4.07 -23.23 1.14
CA HIS A 151 -4.26 -21.91 0.51
C HIS A 151 -5.03 -20.93 1.39
N ALA A 152 -4.81 -19.63 1.11
CA ALA A 152 -5.55 -18.50 1.65
C ALA A 152 -6.60 -17.94 0.66
N LEU A 153 -7.06 -18.73 -0.33
CA LEU A 153 -8.02 -18.27 -1.35
C LEU A 153 -9.25 -17.57 -0.75
N ASN A 154 -9.82 -18.11 0.34
CA ASN A 154 -10.97 -17.50 1.00
C ASN A 154 -10.65 -16.07 1.51
N TYR A 155 -9.44 -15.88 2.07
CA TYR A 155 -8.97 -14.55 2.48
C TYR A 155 -8.74 -13.64 1.28
N ASN A 156 -8.20 -14.16 0.17
CA ASN A 156 -8.05 -13.38 -1.06
C ASN A 156 -9.39 -12.87 -1.57
N LEU A 157 -10.39 -13.75 -1.66
CA LEU A 157 -11.71 -13.41 -2.18
C LEU A 157 -12.40 -12.35 -1.32
N ILE A 158 -12.38 -12.53 0.00
CA ILE A 158 -12.94 -11.55 0.95
C ILE A 158 -12.27 -10.18 0.76
N GLY A 159 -10.94 -10.16 0.62
CA GLY A 159 -10.19 -8.95 0.34
C GLY A 159 -10.56 -8.25 -0.96
N ILE A 160 -10.67 -9.02 -2.05
CA ILE A 160 -11.00 -8.50 -3.39
C ILE A 160 -12.41 -7.91 -3.41
N LEU A 161 -13.37 -8.49 -2.70
CA LEU A 161 -14.74 -7.97 -2.61
C LEU A 161 -14.80 -6.55 -2.01
N GLU A 162 -13.80 -6.17 -1.20
CA GLU A 162 -13.71 -4.82 -0.63
C GLU A 162 -13.05 -3.80 -1.56
N MET A 163 -12.45 -4.25 -2.67
CA MET A 163 -11.76 -3.41 -3.63
C MET A 163 -12.70 -2.97 -4.76
N LYS A 164 -12.54 -1.74 -5.24
CA LYS A 164 -13.22 -1.25 -6.45
C LYS A 164 -12.73 -1.95 -7.71
N ARG A 165 -11.44 -2.28 -7.74
CA ARG A 165 -10.79 -3.02 -8.82
C ARG A 165 -9.52 -3.67 -8.26
N CYS A 166 -9.27 -4.91 -8.61
CA CYS A 166 -8.02 -5.60 -8.29
C CYS A 166 -7.37 -6.06 -9.60
N TYR A 167 -6.13 -5.64 -9.83
CA TYR A 167 -5.32 -6.13 -10.95
C TYR A 167 -4.61 -7.41 -10.52
N LEU A 168 -4.50 -8.37 -11.43
CA LEU A 168 -3.89 -9.68 -11.16
C LEU A 168 -2.65 -9.83 -12.02
N ASN A 169 -1.57 -10.32 -11.43
CA ASN A 169 -0.40 -10.73 -12.19
C ASN A 169 -0.61 -12.14 -12.77
N THR A 170 -1.18 -12.21 -13.98
CA THR A 170 -1.51 -13.51 -14.63
C THR A 170 -0.35 -14.11 -15.43
N GLN A 171 0.71 -13.34 -15.72
CA GLN A 171 1.79 -13.78 -16.61
C GLN A 171 3.07 -14.25 -15.88
N ALA A 172 3.22 -13.94 -14.60
CA ALA A 172 4.39 -14.34 -13.79
C ALA A 172 4.12 -15.54 -12.87
N GLN A 173 2.91 -16.12 -12.91
CA GLN A 173 2.58 -17.36 -12.22
C GLN A 173 2.99 -18.54 -13.11
N LYS A 174 4.31 -18.75 -13.24
CA LYS A 174 4.90 -19.97 -13.81
C LYS A 174 5.45 -20.85 -12.71
#